data_AF-A0A5S3WYA0-F1
#
_entry.id   AF-A0A5S3WYA0-F1
#
_cell.length_a   1.000
_cell.length_b   1.000
_cell.length_c   1.000
_cell.angle_alpha   90.00
_cell.angle_beta   90.00
_cell.angle_gamma   90.00
#
_symmetry.space_group_name_H-M   'P 1'
#
loop_
_entity.id
_entity.type
_entity.pdbx_description
1 polymer ?
#
loop_
_entity_poly.entity_id
_entity_poly.type
_entity_poly.pdbx_seq_one_letter_code
_entity_poly.pdbx_strand_id
1 'polypeptide(L)'
;MKIYVDEQLVALHGGVIGLQEAAEIAGVTLERTVLPGEVNLVCTEWNELRLLRDQALAESDFTQVTDSPLSDELKQAWCDYRHALRELPANFDTPEQVIWPSKPV
;
A
#
# COMPACT_ATOMS: atom_id res chain seq x y z
N MET A 1 -7.29 7.52 -1.59
CA MET A 1 -8.66 7.12 -1.23
C MET A 1 -9.59 7.53 -2.36
N LYS A 2 -10.29 6.57 -2.95
CA LYS A 2 -11.40 6.85 -3.86
C LYS A 2 -12.66 6.97 -3.02
N ILE A 3 -13.43 8.04 -3.23
CA ILE A 3 -14.70 8.30 -2.57
C ILE A 3 -15.81 8.02 -3.57
N TYR A 4 -16.69 7.10 -3.24
CA TYR A 4 -17.84 6.71 -4.05
C TYR A 4 -19.14 7.09 -3.36
N VAL A 5 -20.15 7.46 -4.14
CA VAL A 5 -21.55 7.61 -3.73
C VAL A 5 -22.41 6.98 -4.82
N ASP A 6 -23.37 6.14 -4.46
CA ASP A 6 -24.23 5.41 -5.42
C ASP A 6 -23.43 4.66 -6.50
N GLU A 7 -22.34 3.99 -6.10
CA GLU A 7 -21.39 3.28 -6.98
C GLU A 7 -20.63 4.14 -8.00
N GLN A 8 -20.83 5.46 -7.99
CA GLN A 8 -20.10 6.40 -8.84
C GLN A 8 -18.91 6.99 -8.08
N LEU A 9 -17.75 7.04 -8.75
CA LEU A 9 -16.58 7.72 -8.20
C LEU A 9 -16.84 9.22 -8.20
N VAL A 10 -16.92 9.82 -7.01
CA VAL A 10 -17.17 11.26 -6.86
C VAL A 10 -15.91 12.04 -6.59
N ALA A 11 -14.94 11.50 -5.86
CA ALA A 11 -13.71 12.22 -5.55
C ALA A 11 -12.50 11.32 -5.32
N LEU A 12 -11.31 11.89 -5.54
CA LEU A 12 -10.02 11.29 -5.21
C LEU A 12 -9.37 12.11 -4.10
N HIS A 13 -8.99 11.45 -3.01
CA HIS A 13 -8.33 12.08 -1.87
C HIS A 13 -6.99 11.42 -1.57
N GLY A 14 -5.95 12.21 -1.32
CA GLY A 14 -4.62 11.73 -0.95
C GLY A 14 -4.51 11.49 0.55
N GLY A 15 -4.28 10.25 0.98
CA GLY A 15 -4.22 9.89 2.40
C GLY A 15 -5.45 9.12 2.90
N VAL A 16 -5.48 8.85 4.21
CA VAL A 16 -6.59 8.19 4.89
C VAL A 16 -7.49 9.26 5.50
N ILE A 17 -8.78 9.21 5.20
CA ILE A 17 -9.80 10.13 5.71
C ILE A 17 -10.96 9.37 6.33
N GLY A 18 -11.67 10.01 7.26
CA GLY A 18 -12.86 9.45 7.90
C GLY A 18 -14.13 9.63 7.05
N LEU A 19 -15.19 8.87 7.38
CA LEU A 19 -16.49 8.94 6.67
C LEU A 19 -17.15 10.32 6.75
N GLN A 20 -16.99 11.03 7.87
CA GLN A 20 -17.54 12.37 8.06
C GLN A 20 -16.90 13.37 7.07
N GLU A 21 -15.58 13.39 7.02
CA GLU A 21 -14.79 14.24 6.12
C GLU A 21 -15.05 13.86 4.65
N ALA A 22 -15.15 12.57 4.35
CA ALA A 22 -15.45 12.12 3.00
C ALA A 22 -16.85 12.52 2.52
N ALA A 23 -17.86 12.54 3.41
CA ALA A 23 -19.21 12.98 3.10
C ALA A 23 -19.27 14.48 2.78
N GLU A 24 -18.47 15.29 3.49
CA GLU A 24 -18.32 16.71 3.18
C GLU A 24 -17.70 16.92 1.80
N ILE A 25 -16.62 16.19 1.47
CA ILE A 25 -15.98 16.25 0.15
C ILE A 25 -16.94 15.80 -0.97
N ALA A 26 -17.66 14.69 -0.75
CA ALA A 26 -18.65 14.20 -1.70
C ALA A 26 -19.80 15.19 -1.89
N GLY A 27 -20.27 15.83 -0.82
CA GLY A 27 -21.36 16.80 -0.87
C GLY A 27 -20.99 18.09 -1.59
N VAL A 28 -19.75 18.56 -1.44
CA VAL A 28 -19.21 19.66 -2.26
C VAL A 28 -19.20 19.29 -3.73
N THR A 29 -18.79 18.06 -4.06
CA THR A 29 -18.69 17.60 -5.47
C THR A 29 -20.05 17.41 -6.13
N LEU A 30 -21.01 16.83 -5.39
CA LEU A 30 -22.35 16.51 -5.88
C LEU A 30 -23.35 17.66 -5.72
N GLU A 31 -22.90 18.81 -5.20
CA GLU A 31 -23.75 19.98 -4.88
C GLU A 31 -25.00 19.62 -4.06
N ARG A 32 -24.90 18.59 -3.21
CA ARG A 32 -25.99 18.11 -2.34
C ARG A 32 -25.47 17.68 -0.99
N THR A 33 -26.33 17.67 0.02
CA THR A 33 -25.99 17.02 1.29
C THR A 33 -25.84 15.52 1.06
N VAL A 34 -24.67 14.99 1.41
CA VAL A 34 -24.36 13.55 1.41
C VAL A 34 -24.21 13.11 2.86
N LEU A 35 -24.93 12.06 3.25
CA LEU A 35 -24.79 11.50 4.58
C LEU A 35 -23.57 10.56 4.64
N PRO A 36 -22.88 10.44 5.78
CA PRO A 36 -21.74 9.52 5.92
C PRO A 36 -22.06 8.06 5.55
N GLY A 37 -23.31 7.63 5.73
CA GLY A 37 -23.77 6.30 5.35
C GLY A 37 -23.98 6.07 3.84
N GLU A 38 -23.95 7.14 3.02
CA GLU A 38 -24.05 7.06 1.55
C GLU A 38 -22.66 6.94 0.89
N VAL A 39 -21.59 7.12 1.66
CA VAL A 39 -20.22 7.15 1.16
C VAL A 39 -19.58 5.77 1.26
N ASN A 40 -18.98 5.31 0.16
CA ASN A 40 -18.09 4.16 0.14
C ASN A 40 -16.65 4.62 -0.13
N LEU A 41 -15.74 4.30 0.80
CA LEU A 41 -14.33 4.60 0.70
C LEU A 41 -13.57 3.38 0.24
N VAL A 42 -12.92 3.50 -0.92
CA VAL A 42 -12.00 2.47 -1.41
C VAL A 42 -10.58 2.98 -1.25
N CYS A 43 -9.81 2.31 -0.40
CA CYS A 43 -8.37 2.43 -0.39
C CYS A 43 -7.82 1.93 -1.73
N THR A 44 -7.25 2.82 -2.53
CA THR A 44 -6.48 2.44 -3.71
C THR A 44 -5.11 1.93 -3.25
N GLU A 45 -5.09 0.65 -2.90
CA GLU A 45 -4.08 -0.35 -2.47
C GLU A 45 -2.56 -0.12 -2.65
N TRP A 46 -2.05 0.93 -3.29
CA TRP A 46 -0.60 1.18 -3.35
C TRP A 46 0.01 1.56 -2.01
N ASN A 47 -0.75 2.25 -1.16
CA ASN A 47 -0.28 2.63 0.18
C ASN A 47 -0.08 1.41 1.09
N GLU A 48 -1.01 0.44 1.02
CA GLU A 48 -0.94 -0.80 1.79
C GLU A 48 0.21 -1.68 1.33
N LEU A 49 0.40 -1.83 0.01
CA LEU A 49 1.57 -2.52 -0.53
C LEU A 49 2.89 -1.88 -0.11
N ARG A 50 2.98 -0.55 -0.12
CA ARG A 50 4.18 0.16 0.34
C ARG A 50 4.43 -0.06 1.83
N LEU A 51 3.37 -0.07 2.65
CA LEU A 51 3.48 -0.38 4.07
C LEU A 51 3.99 -1.80 4.30
N LEU A 52 3.42 -2.80 3.62
CA LEU A 52 3.86 -4.20 3.71
C LEU A 52 5.32 -4.36 3.24
N ARG A 53 5.72 -3.65 2.18
CA ARG A 53 7.08 -3.65 1.67
C ARG A 53 8.04 -3.07 2.71
N ASP A 54 7.68 -1.93 3.28
CA ASP A 54 8.51 -1.25 4.28
C ASP A 54 8.63 -2.09 5.55
N GLN A 55 7.57 -2.80 5.95
CA GLN A 55 7.62 -3.79 7.03
C GLN A 55 8.57 -4.95 6.69
N ALA A 56 8.45 -5.56 5.51
CA ALA A 56 9.32 -6.67 5.09
C ALA A 56 10.80 -6.25 4.98
N LEU A 57 11.07 -5.00 4.58
CA LEU A 57 12.40 -4.41 4.61
C LEU A 57 12.88 -4.17 6.05
N ALA A 58 12.03 -3.68 6.95
CA ALA A 58 12.42 -3.51 8.36
C ALA A 58 12.76 -4.86 9.02
N GLU A 59 11.93 -5.89 8.80
CA GLU A 59 12.13 -7.23 9.37
C GLU A 59 13.40 -7.92 8.87
N SER A 60 13.85 -7.59 7.65
CA SER A 60 15.06 -8.16 7.04
C SER A 60 16.29 -7.27 7.19
N ASP A 61 16.23 -6.17 7.93
CA ASP A 61 17.33 -5.20 7.99
C ASP A 61 18.60 -5.78 8.66
N PHE A 62 18.41 -6.60 9.70
CA PHE A 62 19.50 -7.28 10.41
C PHE A 62 20.32 -8.24 9.53
N THR A 63 19.81 -8.60 8.34
CA THR A 63 20.51 -9.49 7.41
C THR A 63 21.56 -8.75 6.58
N GLN A 64 21.49 -7.42 6.55
CA GLN A 64 22.34 -6.55 5.71
C GLN A 64 23.56 -6.02 6.45
N VAL A 65 23.59 -6.14 7.78
CA VAL A 65 24.74 -5.68 8.59
C VAL A 65 25.89 -6.68 8.52
N THR A 66 27.12 -6.17 8.52
CA THR A 66 28.33 -7.01 8.45
C THR A 66 28.41 -8.02 9.59
N ASP A 67 27.96 -7.61 10.79
CA ASP A 67 27.93 -8.42 12.03
C ASP A 67 26.79 -9.45 12.07
N SER A 68 26.02 -9.58 10.98
CA SER A 68 24.94 -10.56 10.90
C SER A 68 25.50 -11.99 10.96
N PRO A 69 24.90 -12.90 11.74
CA PRO A 69 25.39 -14.27 11.96
C PRO A 69 25.18 -15.20 10.75
N LEU A 70 24.65 -14.68 9.64
CA LEU A 70 24.36 -15.42 8.42
C LEU A 70 25.64 -15.71 7.63
N SER A 71 25.65 -16.78 6.84
CA SER A 71 26.71 -17.02 5.85
C SER A 71 26.62 -16.02 4.70
N ASP A 72 27.71 -15.86 3.95
CA ASP A 72 27.75 -14.91 2.83
C ASP A 72 26.73 -15.27 1.73
N GLU A 73 26.51 -16.57 1.49
CA GLU A 73 25.49 -17.05 0.55
C GLU A 73 24.08 -16.65 0.99
N LEU A 74 23.80 -16.75 2.30
CA LEU A 74 22.50 -16.41 2.86
C LEU A 74 22.30 -14.89 2.88
N LYS A 75 23.36 -14.10 3.17
CA LYS A 75 23.33 -12.63 3.02
C LYS A 75 23.02 -12.21 1.59
N GLN A 76 23.59 -12.89 0.60
CA GLN A 76 23.30 -12.62 -0.81
C GLN A 76 21.83 -12.92 -1.15
N ALA A 77 21.28 -14.06 -0.70
CA ALA A 77 19.87 -14.39 -0.90
C ALA A 77 18.92 -13.34 -0.28
N TRP A 78 19.27 -12.81 0.89
CA TRP A 78 18.52 -11.70 1.51
C TRP A 78 18.66 -10.37 0.77
N CYS A 79 19.82 -10.09 0.18
CA CYS A 79 20.04 -8.94 -0.68
C CYS A 79 19.11 -9.01 -1.91
N ASP A 80 19.06 -10.17 -2.58
CA ASP A 80 18.23 -10.41 -3.77
C ASP A 80 16.73 -10.30 -3.43
N TYR A 81 16.31 -10.87 -2.28
CA TYR A 81 14.95 -10.73 -1.76
C TYR A 81 14.57 -9.25 -1.53
N ARG A 82 15.44 -8.47 -0.88
CA ARG A 82 15.19 -7.03 -0.62
C ARG A 82 15.23 -6.20 -1.91
N HIS A 83 15.99 -6.61 -2.92
CA HIS A 83 15.95 -6.00 -4.24
C HIS A 83 14.58 -6.24 -4.89
N ALA A 84 14.12 -7.49 -4.94
CA ALA A 84 12.82 -7.85 -5.49
C ALA A 84 11.64 -7.12 -4.81
N LEU A 85 11.68 -6.94 -3.48
CA LEU A 85 10.68 -6.15 -2.75
C LEU A 85 10.60 -4.69 -3.21
N ARG A 86 11.73 -4.05 -3.52
CA ARG A 86 11.76 -2.64 -3.94
C ARG A 86 11.27 -2.46 -5.38
N GLU A 87 11.43 -3.48 -6.20
CA GLU A 87 10.97 -3.52 -7.59
C GLU A 87 9.45 -3.73 -7.71
N LEU A 88 8.76 -4.17 -6.65
CA LEU A 88 7.31 -4.46 -6.69
C LEU A 88 6.47 -3.27 -7.21
N PRO A 89 6.61 -2.02 -6.75
CA PRO A 89 5.74 -0.95 -7.23
C PRO A 89 5.96 -0.53 -8.69
N ALA A 90 7.09 -0.92 -9.29
CA ALA A 90 7.45 -0.53 -10.66
C ALA A 90 6.95 -1.53 -11.72
N ASN A 91 6.61 -2.76 -11.32
CA ASN A 91 6.38 -3.88 -12.24
C ASN A 91 4.92 -4.31 -12.39
N PHE A 92 3.97 -3.65 -11.72
CA PHE A 92 2.55 -4.03 -11.75
C PHE A 92 1.65 -2.82 -11.99
N ASP A 93 0.63 -2.98 -12.83
CA ASP A 93 -0.34 -1.93 -13.17
C ASP A 93 -1.39 -1.74 -12.07
N THR A 94 -1.75 -2.82 -11.38
CA THR A 94 -2.66 -2.79 -10.23
C THR A 94 -2.05 -3.48 -8.99
N PRO A 95 -2.36 -2.98 -7.78
CA PRO A 95 -1.87 -3.58 -6.54
C PRO A 95 -2.26 -5.05 -6.34
N GLU A 96 -3.44 -5.46 -6.79
CA GLU A 96 -3.94 -6.83 -6.73
C GLU A 96 -3.06 -7.85 -7.50
N GLN A 97 -2.27 -7.38 -8.47
CA GLN A 97 -1.41 -8.23 -9.30
C GLN A 97 -0.03 -8.47 -8.68
N VAL A 98 0.32 -7.81 -7.58
CA VAL A 98 1.67 -7.86 -7.00
C VAL A 98 1.98 -9.25 -6.47
N ILE A 99 3.03 -9.86 -7.04
CA ILE A 99 3.56 -11.15 -6.60
C ILE A 99 4.73 -10.91 -5.64
N TRP A 100 4.58 -11.36 -4.39
CA TRP A 100 5.61 -11.20 -3.36
C TRP A 100 6.74 -12.22 -3.50
N PRO A 101 8.01 -11.81 -3.37
CA PRO A 101 9.14 -12.74 -3.37
C PRO A 101 9.08 -13.65 -2.13
N SER A 102 9.59 -14.88 -2.28
CA SER A 102 9.68 -15.81 -1.15
C SER A 102 10.83 -15.43 -0.20
N LYS A 103 10.55 -15.41 1.10
CA LYS A 103 11.53 -15.11 2.16
C LYS A 103 12.60 -16.21 2.21
N PRO A 104 13.91 -15.87 2.24
CA PRO A 104 14.98 -16.84 2.45
C PRO A 104 14.86 -17.49 3.85
N VAL A 105 15.22 -18.77 3.96
CA VAL A 105 15.23 -19.56 5.21
C VAL A 105 16.64 -19.84 5.70
#